data_AF-A0A6L7IMM2-F1
#
_entry.id   AF-A0A6L7IMM2-F1
#
_cell.length_a   1.000
_cell.length_b   1.000
_cell.length_c   1.000
_cell.angle_alpha   90.00
_cell.angle_beta   90.00
_cell.angle_gamma   90.00
#
_symmetry.space_group_name_H-M   'P 1'
#
loop_
_entity.id
_entity.type
_entity.pdbx_description
1 polymer ?
#
loop_
_entity_poly.entity_id
_entity_poly.type
_entity_poly.pdbx_seq_one_letter_code
_entity_poly.pdbx_strand_id
1 'polypeptide(L)'
;MKEMIKKVREDRSGFTLAELLIVVAIVAVLVAIAVPVFTGALGNAEQAVGDANVHSVKSAAATAILTDEAYEVGTNTTWVATATVGNDGTITNLTVNEGTGTDNAEKQDDGSWAVTAAITQTDLPAVGGQVTNP
;
A
#
# COMPACT_ATOMS: atom_id res chain seq x y z
N MET A 1 51.83 28.38 -33.38
CA MET A 1 50.61 28.47 -32.55
C MET A 1 49.31 28.53 -33.37
N LYS A 2 49.21 29.30 -34.47
CA LYS A 2 48.00 29.33 -35.33
C LYS A 2 47.61 27.96 -35.94
N GLU A 3 48.59 27.14 -36.29
CA GLU A 3 48.36 25.80 -36.87
C GLU A 3 47.79 24.78 -35.86
N MET A 4 48.08 24.93 -34.56
CA MET A 4 47.55 24.02 -33.53
C MET A 4 46.07 24.25 -33.22
N ILE A 5 45.57 25.49 -33.43
CA ILE A 5 44.16 25.85 -33.16
C ILE A 5 43.25 25.37 -34.30
N LYS A 6 43.77 25.25 -35.53
CA LYS A 6 42.99 24.83 -36.71
C LYS A 6 42.60 23.35 -36.64
N LYS A 7 43.52 22.49 -36.19
CA LYS A 7 43.30 21.04 -36.05
C LYS A 7 42.23 20.68 -35.01
N VAL A 8 42.13 21.46 -33.93
CA VAL A 8 41.16 21.22 -32.83
C VAL A 8 39.70 21.55 -33.21
N ARG A 9 39.48 22.31 -34.30
CA ARG A 9 38.12 22.63 -34.80
C ARG A 9 37.58 21.62 -35.82
N GLU A 10 38.45 20.85 -36.48
CA GLU A 10 38.05 19.83 -37.46
C GLU A 10 37.66 18.50 -36.79
N ASP A 11 38.18 18.21 -35.59
CA ASP A 11 37.89 16.97 -34.84
C ASP A 11 36.64 17.05 -33.94
N ARG A 12 35.77 18.06 -34.12
CA ARG A 12 34.48 18.13 -33.41
C ARG A 12 33.39 17.46 -34.24
N SER A 13 33.38 16.12 -34.27
CA SER A 13 32.20 15.36 -34.71
C SER A 13 31.07 15.60 -33.71
N GLY A 14 30.22 16.58 -34.00
CA GLY A 14 29.01 16.85 -33.23
C GLY A 14 27.94 15.78 -33.50
N PHE A 15 27.08 15.56 -32.50
CA PHE A 15 25.90 14.71 -32.64
C PHE A 15 24.98 15.27 -33.73
N THR A 16 24.54 14.44 -34.67
CA THR A 16 23.64 14.87 -35.73
C THR A 16 22.21 15.01 -35.18
N LEU A 17 21.43 15.94 -35.73
CA LEU A 17 20.01 16.06 -35.36
C LEU A 17 19.24 14.76 -35.68
N ALA A 18 19.62 14.05 -36.74
CA ALA A 18 19.01 12.78 -37.12
C ALA A 18 19.26 11.67 -36.08
N GLU A 19 20.47 11.60 -35.51
CA GLU A 19 20.80 10.66 -34.43
C GLU A 19 19.98 10.93 -33.17
N LEU A 20 19.70 12.20 -32.84
CA LEU A 20 18.83 12.51 -31.71
C LEU A 20 17.38 12.14 -31.98
N LEU A 21 16.90 12.40 -33.19
CA LEU A 21 15.51 12.16 -33.57
C LEU A 21 15.15 10.66 -33.54
N ILE A 22 16.02 9.79 -34.05
CA ILE A 22 15.76 8.35 -34.03
C ILE A 22 15.73 7.80 -32.59
N VAL A 23 16.57 8.33 -31.70
CA VAL A 23 16.63 7.92 -30.29
C VAL A 23 15.34 8.30 -29.57
N VAL A 24 14.88 9.55 -29.71
CA VAL A 24 13.62 9.99 -29.10
C VAL A 24 12.42 9.21 -29.66
N ALA A 25 12.43 8.88 -30.96
CA ALA A 25 11.40 8.06 -31.57
C ALA A 25 11.32 6.66 -30.94
N ILE A 26 12.47 6.01 -30.70
CA ILE A 26 12.50 4.69 -30.04
C ILE A 26 12.05 4.82 -28.58
N VAL A 27 12.53 5.81 -27.84
CA VAL A 27 12.12 6.05 -26.43
C VAL A 27 10.62 6.31 -26.33
N ALA A 28 10.02 7.05 -27.27
CA ALA A 28 8.58 7.30 -27.30
C ALA A 28 7.78 6.01 -27.42
N VAL A 29 8.21 5.06 -28.27
CA VAL A 29 7.56 3.75 -28.41
C VAL A 29 7.69 2.92 -27.12
N LEU A 30 8.86 2.94 -26.47
CA LEU A 30 9.06 2.23 -25.21
C LEU A 30 8.17 2.79 -24.10
N VAL A 31 8.12 4.11 -23.95
CA VAL A 31 7.29 4.78 -22.93
C VAL A 31 5.81 4.51 -23.15
N ALA A 32 5.34 4.49 -24.41
CA ALA A 32 3.95 4.21 -24.74
C ALA A 32 3.44 2.85 -24.21
N ILE A 33 4.32 1.84 -24.13
CA ILE A 33 4.00 0.52 -23.56
C ILE A 33 4.30 0.48 -22.06
N ALA A 34 5.43 1.07 -21.65
CA ALA A 34 5.92 0.96 -20.27
C ALA A 34 4.99 1.65 -19.26
N VAL A 35 4.45 2.83 -19.60
CA VAL A 35 3.57 3.60 -18.69
C VAL A 35 2.32 2.81 -18.29
N PRO A 36 1.45 2.33 -19.22
CA PRO A 36 0.23 1.62 -18.83
C PRO A 36 0.52 0.33 -18.06
N VAL A 37 1.58 -0.40 -18.43
CA VAL A 37 2.00 -1.63 -17.73
C VAL A 37 2.43 -1.32 -16.30
N PHE A 38 3.28 -0.31 -16.12
CA PHE A 38 3.78 0.08 -14.81
C PHE A 38 2.66 0.63 -13.92
N THR A 39 1.75 1.44 -14.46
CA THR A 39 0.60 1.95 -13.69
C THR A 39 -0.33 0.84 -13.23
N GLY A 40 -0.58 -0.17 -14.07
CA GLY A 40 -1.39 -1.33 -13.69
C GLY A 40 -0.71 -2.18 -12.60
N ALA A 41 0.61 -2.40 -12.73
CA ALA A 41 1.39 -3.12 -11.73
C ALA A 41 1.41 -2.39 -10.38
N LEU A 42 1.54 -1.06 -10.39
CA LEU A 42 1.50 -0.24 -9.17
C LEU A 42 0.13 -0.33 -8.48
N GLY A 43 -0.98 -0.23 -9.23
CA GLY A 43 -2.32 -0.37 -8.66
C GLY A 43 -2.57 -1.74 -8.03
N ASN A 44 -2.10 -2.82 -8.67
CA ASN A 44 -2.18 -4.17 -8.10
C ASN A 44 -1.32 -4.31 -6.82
N ALA A 45 -0.13 -3.71 -6.80
CA ALA A 45 0.73 -3.70 -5.62
C ALA A 45 0.08 -2.93 -4.46
N GLU A 46 -0.55 -1.79 -4.75
CA GLU A 46 -1.29 -1.01 -3.77
C GLU A 46 -2.47 -1.80 -3.19
N GLN A 47 -3.25 -2.48 -4.03
CA GLN A 47 -4.33 -3.34 -3.54
C GLN A 47 -3.82 -4.45 -2.62
N ALA A 48 -2.73 -5.13 -3.00
CA ALA A 48 -2.13 -6.18 -2.18
C ALA A 48 -1.60 -5.66 -0.83
N VAL A 49 -1.02 -4.45 -0.81
CA VAL A 49 -0.60 -3.78 0.43
C VAL A 49 -1.81 -3.42 1.29
N GLY A 50 -2.88 -2.92 0.67
CA GLY A 50 -4.14 -2.63 1.35
C GLY A 50 -4.71 -3.87 2.06
N ASP A 51 -4.79 -5.00 1.36
CA ASP A 51 -5.27 -6.27 1.91
C ASP A 51 -4.38 -6.76 3.07
N ALA A 52 -3.06 -6.63 2.94
CA ALA A 52 -2.11 -6.97 4.00
C ALA A 52 -2.27 -6.07 5.24
N ASN A 53 -2.55 -4.79 5.03
CA ASN A 53 -2.80 -3.83 6.10
C ASN A 53 -4.12 -4.13 6.82
N VAL A 54 -5.19 -4.47 6.08
CA VAL A 54 -6.44 -4.97 6.68
C VAL A 54 -6.16 -6.17 7.57
N HIS A 55 -5.40 -7.16 7.09
CA HIS A 55 -5.06 -8.34 7.88
C HIS A 55 -4.29 -7.99 9.16
N SER A 56 -3.33 -7.07 9.06
CA SER A 56 -2.53 -6.61 10.21
C SER A 56 -3.40 -5.91 11.25
N VAL A 57 -4.33 -5.05 10.80
CA VAL A 57 -5.29 -4.36 11.68
C VAL A 57 -6.28 -5.35 12.30
N LYS A 58 -6.77 -6.36 11.56
CA LYS A 58 -7.60 -7.43 12.12
C LYS A 58 -6.90 -8.15 13.26
N SER A 59 -5.62 -8.51 13.08
CA SER A 59 -4.85 -9.19 14.12
C SER A 59 -4.66 -8.32 15.37
N ALA A 60 -4.35 -7.04 15.19
CA ALA A 60 -4.21 -6.09 16.29
C ALA A 60 -5.55 -5.88 17.03
N ALA A 61 -6.64 -5.73 16.29
CA ALA A 61 -7.97 -5.56 16.86
C ALA A 61 -8.51 -6.82 17.54
N ALA A 62 -8.26 -8.01 16.98
CA ALA A 62 -8.59 -9.27 17.62
C ALA A 62 -7.89 -9.40 18.98
N THR A 63 -6.63 -8.99 19.06
CA THR A 63 -5.90 -8.94 20.34
C THR A 63 -6.59 -7.98 21.31
N ALA A 64 -6.93 -6.76 20.88
CA ALA A 64 -7.61 -5.78 21.72
C ALA A 64 -8.95 -6.30 22.28
N ILE A 65 -9.79 -6.89 21.42
CA ILE A 65 -11.09 -7.47 21.81
C ILE A 65 -10.94 -8.57 22.86
N LEU A 66 -9.92 -9.42 22.75
CA LEU A 66 -9.73 -10.54 23.67
C LEU A 66 -9.10 -10.13 25.00
N THR A 67 -8.40 -8.99 25.05
CA THR A 67 -7.68 -8.53 26.25
C THR A 67 -8.45 -7.52 27.08
N ASP A 68 -9.42 -6.83 26.49
CA ASP A 68 -10.17 -5.77 27.16
C ASP A 68 -11.55 -6.28 27.59
N GLU A 69 -11.81 -6.22 28.90
CA GLU A 69 -13.06 -6.66 29.54
C GLU A 69 -14.27 -5.82 29.09
N ALA A 70 -14.07 -4.68 28.44
CA ALA A 70 -15.14 -3.87 27.88
C ALA A 70 -15.82 -4.51 26.65
N TYR A 71 -15.19 -5.51 26.00
CA TYR A 71 -15.74 -6.17 24.82
C TYR A 71 -16.35 -7.53 25.18
N GLU A 72 -17.67 -7.64 25.04
CA GLU A 72 -18.38 -8.91 25.21
C GLU A 72 -18.33 -9.74 23.93
N VAL A 73 -17.61 -10.87 23.95
CA VAL A 73 -17.52 -11.79 22.81
C VAL A 73 -18.70 -12.76 22.83
N GLY A 74 -19.82 -12.34 22.24
CA GLY A 74 -21.02 -13.16 22.03
C GLY A 74 -21.08 -13.79 20.63
N THR A 75 -21.87 -14.87 20.47
CA THR A 75 -21.90 -15.76 19.28
C THR A 75 -22.17 -15.10 17.92
N ASN A 76 -22.64 -13.85 17.92
CA ASN A 76 -23.00 -13.08 16.72
C ASN A 76 -22.50 -11.63 16.80
N THR A 77 -21.60 -11.32 17.73
CA THR A 77 -21.05 -9.97 17.83
C THR A 77 -20.11 -9.75 16.64
N THR A 78 -20.20 -8.56 16.06
CA THR A 78 -19.32 -8.10 14.98
C THR A 78 -18.70 -6.79 15.44
N TRP A 79 -17.47 -6.56 15.02
CA TRP A 79 -16.74 -5.35 15.32
C TRP A 79 -16.19 -4.74 14.05
N VAL A 80 -15.99 -3.43 14.11
CA VAL A 80 -15.26 -2.67 13.11
C VAL A 80 -14.07 -2.04 13.80
N ALA A 81 -12.88 -2.38 13.32
CA ALA A 81 -11.66 -1.71 13.70
C ALA A 81 -11.30 -0.65 12.66
N THR A 82 -10.96 0.55 13.13
CA THR A 82 -10.37 1.60 12.30
C THR A 82 -8.97 1.90 12.80
N ALA A 83 -8.03 2.12 11.88
CA ALA A 83 -6.64 2.43 12.22
C ALA A 83 -5.94 3.19 11.09
N THR A 84 -4.81 3.81 11.42
CA THR A 84 -3.86 4.35 10.45
C THR A 84 -2.61 3.47 10.43
N VAL A 85 -2.21 2.98 9.25
CA VAL A 85 -0.97 2.24 9.05
C VAL A 85 0.04 3.14 8.33
N GLY A 86 1.15 3.46 9.01
CA GLY A 86 2.22 4.29 8.46
C GLY A 86 2.99 3.60 7.33
N ASN A 87 3.79 4.37 6.58
CA ASN A 87 4.64 3.86 5.51
C ASN A 87 5.69 2.84 6.00
N ASP A 88 5.98 2.85 7.30
CA ASP A 88 6.88 1.92 8.00
C ASP A 88 6.16 0.66 8.51
N GLY A 89 4.84 0.56 8.31
CA GLY A 89 4.00 -0.53 8.81
C GLY A 89 3.51 -0.34 10.25
N THR A 90 3.79 0.80 10.90
CA THR A 90 3.33 1.05 12.26
C THR A 90 1.82 1.31 12.28
N ILE A 91 1.08 0.58 13.13
CA ILE A 91 -0.35 0.78 13.34
C ILE A 91 -0.56 1.81 14.45
N THR A 92 -1.34 2.85 14.18
CA THR A 92 -1.70 3.92 15.12
C THR A 92 -3.21 4.19 15.08
N ASN A 93 -3.72 4.90 16.10
CA ASN A 93 -5.14 5.28 16.21
C ASN A 93 -6.11 4.09 16.10
N LEU A 94 -5.69 2.90 16.54
CA LEU A 94 -6.55 1.72 16.54
C LEU A 94 -7.74 1.96 17.45
N THR A 95 -8.93 1.94 16.86
CA THR A 95 -10.20 2.02 17.58
C THR A 95 -11.04 0.82 17.18
N VAL A 96 -11.63 0.12 18.15
CA VAL A 96 -12.53 -1.01 17.90
C VAL A 96 -13.90 -0.67 18.47
N ASN A 97 -14.93 -0.75 17.63
CA ASN A 97 -16.32 -0.55 18.03
C ASN A 97 -17.16 -1.75 17.60
N GLU A 98 -18.18 -2.09 18.38
CA GLU A 98 -19.21 -3.03 17.91
C GLU A 98 -19.95 -2.46 16.70
N GLY A 99 -20.18 -3.32 15.71
CA GLY A 99 -20.87 -2.93 14.49
C GLY A 99 -20.47 -3.79 13.30
N THR A 100 -21.18 -3.57 12.21
CA THR A 100 -20.89 -4.18 10.91
C THR A 100 -20.16 -3.18 10.02
N GLY A 101 -19.26 -3.70 9.20
CA GLY A 101 -18.48 -2.90 8.25
C GLY A 101 -17.95 -3.79 7.13
N THR A 102 -17.22 -3.16 6.22
CA THR A 102 -16.51 -3.84 5.14
C THR A 102 -15.03 -3.54 5.27
N ASP A 103 -14.20 -4.53 4.96
CA ASP A 103 -12.77 -4.35 4.84
C ASP A 103 -12.46 -3.29 3.78
N ASN A 104 -11.65 -2.30 4.15
CA ASN A 104 -11.18 -1.27 3.26
C ASN A 104 -9.80 -0.81 3.69
N ALA A 105 -8.94 -0.50 2.73
CA ALA A 105 -7.67 0.16 2.97
C ALA A 105 -7.47 1.23 1.90
N GLU A 106 -7.45 2.49 2.34
CA GLU A 106 -7.34 3.65 1.48
C GLU A 106 -6.01 4.35 1.73
N LYS A 107 -5.16 4.38 0.70
CA LYS A 107 -3.89 5.10 0.73
C LYS A 107 -4.16 6.60 0.74
N GLN A 108 -3.56 7.28 1.70
CA GLN A 108 -3.67 8.72 1.92
C GLN A 108 -2.57 9.47 1.13
N ASP A 109 -2.74 10.79 0.99
CA ASP A 109 -1.78 11.65 0.26
C ASP A 109 -0.38 11.68 0.90
N ASP A 110 -0.28 11.41 2.21
CA ASP A 110 0.99 11.28 2.93
C ASP A 110 1.66 9.89 2.77
N GLY A 111 0.98 8.97 2.08
CA GLY A 111 1.40 7.59 1.85
C GLY A 111 1.07 6.61 2.97
N SER A 112 0.46 7.06 4.06
CA SER A 112 -0.15 6.19 5.07
C SER A 112 -1.42 5.53 4.54
N TRP A 113 -1.96 4.57 5.28
CA TRP A 113 -3.21 3.89 4.94
C TRP A 113 -4.25 4.12 6.04
N ALA A 114 -5.42 4.62 5.67
CA ALA A 114 -6.61 4.56 6.50
C ALA A 114 -7.25 3.20 6.29
N VAL A 115 -7.34 2.40 7.36
CA VAL A 115 -7.80 1.01 7.28
C VAL A 115 -9.06 0.84 8.12
N THR A 116 -10.05 0.21 7.52
CA THR A 116 -11.24 -0.32 8.19
C THR A 116 -11.22 -1.83 8.06
N ALA A 117 -11.33 -2.54 9.17
CA ALA A 117 -11.33 -3.98 9.22
C ALA A 117 -12.59 -4.48 9.91
N ALA A 118 -13.39 -5.27 9.17
CA ALA A 118 -14.54 -5.97 9.70
C ALA A 118 -14.09 -7.26 10.40
N ILE A 119 -14.52 -7.43 11.65
CA ILE A 119 -14.14 -8.53 12.51
C ILE A 119 -15.40 -9.26 12.91
N THR A 120 -15.37 -10.56 12.68
CA THR A 120 -16.45 -11.49 13.02
C THR A 120 -15.95 -12.51 14.03
N GLN A 121 -16.86 -13.27 14.62
CA GLN A 121 -16.51 -14.38 15.52
C GLN A 121 -15.49 -15.35 14.89
N THR A 122 -15.51 -15.56 13.56
CA THR A 122 -14.56 -16.45 12.88
C THR A 122 -13.14 -15.89 12.77
N ASP A 123 -12.98 -14.57 12.93
CA ASP A 123 -11.68 -13.91 13.00
C ASP A 123 -11.08 -13.96 14.41
N LEU A 124 -11.88 -14.37 15.41
CA LEU A 124 -11.46 -14.55 16.81
C LEU A 124 -11.24 -16.04 17.10
N PRO A 125 -10.31 -16.40 18.01
CA PRO A 125 -10.17 -17.77 18.46
C PRO A 125 -11.48 -18.27 19.08
N ALA A 126 -11.77 -19.56 18.90
CA ALA A 126 -12.92 -20.18 19.54
C ALA A 126 -12.81 -20.00 21.05
N VAL A 127 -13.76 -19.26 21.63
CA VAL A 127 -13.88 -19.12 23.08
C VAL A 127 -14.21 -20.53 23.61
N GLY A 128 -13.22 -21.18 24.23
CA GLY A 128 -13.47 -22.38 25.02
C GLY A 128 -14.59 -22.06 26.01
N GLY A 129 -15.59 -22.95 26.08
CA GLY A 129 -16.92 -22.69 26.64
C GLY A 129 -16.95 -21.74 27.82
N GLN A 130 -17.90 -20.80 27.77
CA GLN A 130 -18.17 -19.82 28.82
C GLN A 130 -17.94 -20.44 30.20
N VAL A 131 -16.98 -19.88 30.94
CA VAL A 131 -16.84 -20.16 32.36
C VAL A 131 -18.04 -19.50 33.03
N THR A 132 -19.15 -20.23 33.13
CA THR A 132 -20.28 -19.80 33.94
C THR A 132 -19.82 -19.84 35.40
N ASN A 133 -19.55 -18.67 35.97
CA ASN A 133 -19.26 -18.55 37.40
C ASN A 133 -20.56 -18.87 38.19
N PRO A 134 -20.49 -19.67 39.29
CA PRO A 134 -21.66 -20.06 40.07
C PRO A 134 -22.35 -18.90 40.79
#